data_AF-A0A2J8AH69-F1
#
_entry.id   AF-A0A2J8AH69-F1
#
_cell.length_a   1.000
_cell.length_b   1.000
_cell.length_c   1.000
_cell.angle_alpha   90.00
_cell.angle_beta   90.00
_cell.angle_gamma   90.00
#
_symmetry.space_group_name_H-M   'P 1'
#
loop_
_entity.id
_entity.type
_entity.pdbx_description
1 polymer ?
#
loop_
_entity_poly.entity_id
_entity_poly.type
_entity_poly.pdbx_seq_one_letter_code
_entity_poly.pdbx_strand_id
1 'polypeptide(L)'
;MHRRMQHARAVRMADDLMRDGSLHIAVQASVAGYVALGFATNPGVMSPADVVLGWASSSSSSYVHTFHVTDEALDESNLNEGADGSSWAYDRGVTQGSNGITTICFSRRLRDARATVSPDLRAATGAVGGGASAGGRRRLQQDVAATLGLNWAVSNNKGLVQHTTRNSGGFRLDVSSGAAGDVASSNTQHWINVHGVLMAVAWGLLLPLGTLLPAHRWILGDTKAGGKHVWFLLHLGFQWTGILVFVAGFVVAFVKLDDLDMGGEVRARRR
;
A
#
# COMPACT_ATOMS: atom_id res chain seq x y z
N MET A 1 39.83 9.69 -33.57
CA MET A 1 40.22 9.49 -32.15
C MET A 1 39.23 10.08 -31.14
N HIS A 2 38.60 11.23 -31.39
CA HIS A 2 37.67 11.90 -30.46
C HIS A 2 36.44 11.07 -30.04
N ARG A 3 35.83 10.34 -30.98
CA ARG A 3 34.62 9.51 -30.75
C ARG A 3 34.85 8.32 -29.79
N ARG A 4 36.07 7.76 -29.76
CA ARG A 4 36.43 6.65 -28.84
C ARG A 4 36.60 7.15 -27.40
N MET A 5 37.09 8.37 -27.19
CA MET A 5 37.22 8.94 -25.84
C MET A 5 35.86 9.28 -25.22
N GLN A 6 34.93 9.81 -26.02
CA GLN A 6 33.57 10.11 -25.54
C GLN A 6 32.81 8.84 -25.14
N HIS A 7 32.92 7.77 -25.93
CA HIS A 7 32.33 6.47 -25.57
C HIS A 7 32.93 5.88 -24.29
N ALA A 8 34.26 5.92 -24.13
CA ALA A 8 34.92 5.37 -22.95
C ALA A 8 34.54 6.14 -21.66
N ARG A 9 34.34 7.46 -21.75
CA ARG A 9 33.90 8.30 -20.63
C ARG A 9 32.46 8.02 -20.23
N ALA A 10 31.56 7.86 -21.21
CA ALA A 10 30.16 7.54 -20.96
C ALA A 10 29.98 6.15 -20.32
N VAL A 11 30.75 5.14 -20.75
CA VAL A 11 30.73 3.80 -20.16
C VAL A 11 31.20 3.83 -18.71
N ARG A 12 32.29 4.54 -18.40
CA ARG A 12 32.77 4.67 -17.00
C ARG A 12 31.76 5.38 -16.10
N MET A 13 31.12 6.45 -16.58
CA MET A 13 30.08 7.14 -15.81
C MET A 13 28.86 6.25 -15.53
N ALA A 14 28.48 5.40 -16.47
CA ALA A 14 27.42 4.41 -16.26
C ALA A 14 27.87 3.35 -15.23
N ASP A 15 29.09 2.82 -15.35
CA ASP A 15 29.61 1.81 -14.41
C ASP A 15 29.76 2.36 -12.98
N ASP A 16 30.17 3.62 -12.84
CA ASP A 16 30.28 4.31 -11.55
C ASP A 16 28.90 4.57 -10.94
N LEU A 17 27.90 5.01 -11.72
CA LEU A 17 26.51 5.15 -11.26
C LEU A 17 25.92 3.79 -10.84
N MET A 18 26.27 2.72 -11.56
CA MET A 18 25.83 1.35 -11.28
C MET A 18 26.43 0.76 -10.00
N ARG A 19 27.58 1.27 -9.54
CA ARG A 19 28.29 0.81 -8.34
C ARG A 19 28.04 1.72 -7.13
N ASP A 20 28.14 3.03 -7.33
CA ASP A 20 28.21 4.03 -6.25
C ASP A 20 27.14 5.13 -6.36
N GLY A 21 26.19 4.99 -7.29
CA GLY A 21 25.11 5.96 -7.43
C GLY A 21 24.32 6.14 -6.13
N SER A 22 23.94 7.39 -5.85
CA SER A 22 23.11 7.76 -4.70
C SER A 22 21.93 8.62 -5.13
N LEU A 23 20.84 8.51 -4.39
CA LEU A 23 19.66 9.34 -4.50
C LEU A 23 19.56 10.21 -3.24
N HIS A 24 19.50 11.54 -3.43
CA HIS A 24 19.21 12.49 -2.36
C HIS A 24 17.76 12.96 -2.50
N ILE A 25 17.02 12.93 -1.41
CA ILE A 25 15.57 13.15 -1.40
C ILE A 25 15.23 14.15 -0.30
N ALA A 26 14.35 15.08 -0.61
CA ALA A 26 13.65 15.91 0.36
C ALA A 26 12.14 15.72 0.20
N VAL A 27 11.44 15.51 1.31
CA VAL A 27 9.99 15.34 1.34
C VAL A 27 9.41 16.35 2.30
N GLN A 28 8.40 17.07 1.84
CA GLN A 28 7.80 18.18 2.57
C GLN A 28 6.29 18.02 2.66
N ALA A 29 5.72 18.36 3.81
CA ALA A 29 4.28 18.42 3.99
C ALA A 29 3.89 19.58 4.91
N SER A 30 2.71 20.15 4.66
CA SER A 30 2.10 21.21 5.46
C SER A 30 1.47 20.67 6.75
N VAL A 31 2.29 20.02 7.58
CA VAL A 31 1.91 19.48 8.89
C VAL A 31 2.97 19.79 9.93
N ALA A 32 2.54 20.02 11.18
CA ALA A 32 3.45 20.30 12.29
C ALA A 32 3.99 19.01 12.97
N GLY A 33 3.53 17.83 12.55
CA GLY A 33 3.95 16.55 13.11
C GLY A 33 4.92 15.81 12.20
N TYR A 34 4.69 14.52 11.99
CA TYR A 34 5.58 13.68 11.19
C TYR A 34 5.34 13.76 9.69
N VAL A 35 6.42 13.49 8.96
CA VAL A 35 6.45 13.19 7.52
C VAL A 35 7.17 11.87 7.34
N ALA A 36 6.63 11.00 6.50
CA ALA A 36 7.20 9.71 6.18
C ALA A 36 7.22 9.46 4.67
N LEU A 37 8.28 8.80 4.21
CA LEU A 37 8.40 8.29 2.85
C LEU A 37 8.87 6.83 2.91
N GLY A 38 8.12 5.94 2.27
CA GLY A 38 8.41 4.52 2.17
C GLY A 38 8.77 4.08 0.76
N PHE A 39 9.71 3.16 0.66
CA PHE A 39 10.02 2.42 -0.56
C PHE A 39 9.32 1.08 -0.49
N ALA A 40 8.32 0.90 -1.33
CA ALA A 40 7.47 -0.28 -1.31
C ALA A 40 7.47 -0.98 -2.66
N THR A 41 7.48 -2.31 -2.63
CA THR A 41 7.31 -3.14 -3.83
C THR A 41 5.94 -2.92 -4.44
N ASN A 42 4.91 -2.76 -3.58
CA ASN A 42 3.53 -2.51 -3.95
C ASN A 42 3.08 -1.17 -3.32
N PRO A 43 3.24 -0.04 -4.02
CA PRO A 43 2.84 1.25 -3.46
C PRO A 43 1.34 1.31 -3.22
N GLY A 44 0.92 2.03 -2.18
CA GLY A 44 -0.46 2.08 -1.70
C GLY A 44 -0.77 1.08 -0.59
N VAL A 45 0.15 0.17 -0.27
CA VAL A 45 0.06 -0.76 0.87
C VAL A 45 1.19 -0.45 1.85
N MET A 46 0.90 -0.37 3.15
CA MET A 46 1.86 0.02 4.18
C MET A 46 3.05 -0.95 4.31
N SER A 47 2.79 -2.25 4.20
CA SER A 47 3.78 -3.32 4.30
C SER A 47 3.82 -4.19 3.04
N PRO A 48 5.00 -4.75 2.67
CA PRO A 48 6.30 -4.48 3.24
C PRO A 48 6.92 -3.20 2.65
N ALA A 49 7.62 -2.41 3.47
CA ALA A 49 8.32 -1.20 3.01
C ALA A 49 9.58 -0.88 3.83
N ASP A 50 10.55 -0.21 3.19
CA ASP A 50 11.63 0.50 3.91
C ASP A 50 11.24 1.98 4.04
N VAL A 51 11.09 2.49 5.25
CA VAL A 51 10.52 3.82 5.50
C VAL A 51 11.53 4.74 6.17
N VAL A 52 11.63 6.00 5.74
CA VAL A 52 12.18 7.09 6.53
C VAL A 52 11.02 7.89 7.11
N LEU A 53 11.01 8.10 8.41
CA LEU A 53 10.00 8.88 9.11
C LEU A 53 10.67 9.86 10.06
N GLY A 54 10.18 11.10 10.08
CA GLY A 54 10.66 12.06 11.05
C GLY A 54 9.73 13.23 11.34
N TRP A 55 9.95 13.87 12.47
CA TRP A 55 9.32 15.12 12.87
C TRP A 55 10.33 16.02 13.58
N ALA A 56 10.22 17.33 13.35
CA ALA A 56 11.03 18.29 14.08
C ALA A 56 10.43 18.57 15.46
N SER A 57 11.31 18.73 16.44
CA SER A 57 10.95 19.21 17.77
C SER A 57 11.73 20.48 18.09
N SER A 58 11.04 21.45 18.68
CA SER A 58 11.64 22.69 19.20
C SER A 58 11.99 22.59 20.68
N SER A 59 11.44 21.60 21.38
CA SER A 59 11.61 21.40 22.83
C SER A 59 12.44 20.16 23.19
N SER A 60 12.64 19.25 22.23
CA SER A 60 13.43 18.04 22.38
C SER A 60 14.30 17.82 21.15
N SER A 61 15.15 16.79 21.16
CA SER A 61 15.80 16.33 19.94
C SER A 61 14.76 16.01 18.87
N SER A 62 15.05 16.43 17.64
CA SER A 62 14.24 16.05 16.48
C SER A 62 14.38 14.56 16.21
N TYR A 63 13.34 13.95 15.65
CA TYR A 63 13.28 12.51 15.42
C TYR A 63 13.33 12.25 13.92
N VAL A 64 14.32 11.46 13.46
CA VAL A 64 14.39 10.97 12.07
C VAL A 64 15.02 9.59 12.07
N HIS A 65 14.22 8.59 11.71
CA HIS A 65 14.64 7.21 11.75
C HIS A 65 14.20 6.43 10.51
N THR A 66 14.85 5.30 10.29
CA THR A 66 14.53 4.34 9.25
C THR A 66 13.91 3.08 9.83
N PHE A 67 12.90 2.56 9.15
CA PHE A 67 12.13 1.42 9.60
C PHE A 67 12.08 0.35 8.50
N HIS A 68 12.01 -0.90 8.93
CA HIS A 68 11.59 -2.02 8.13
C HIS A 68 10.16 -2.40 8.54
N VAL A 69 9.20 -2.00 7.71
CA VAL A 69 7.78 -2.21 7.97
C VAL A 69 7.39 -3.61 7.48
N THR A 70 6.97 -4.47 8.41
CA THR A 70 6.56 -5.86 8.14
C THR A 70 5.06 -6.07 8.23
N ASP A 71 4.34 -5.18 8.89
CA ASP A 71 2.89 -5.23 9.08
C ASP A 71 2.32 -3.81 9.18
N GLU A 72 1.06 -3.68 9.62
CA GLU A 72 0.38 -2.39 9.76
C GLU A 72 0.72 -1.65 11.06
N ALA A 73 1.36 -2.32 12.03
CA ALA A 73 1.86 -1.68 13.23
C ALA A 73 3.27 -1.12 12.96
N LEU A 74 3.56 0.02 13.57
CA LEU A 74 4.89 0.63 13.50
C LEU A 74 5.30 1.11 14.88
N ASP A 75 6.33 0.48 15.42
CA ASP A 75 6.97 0.87 16.67
C ASP A 75 8.51 0.81 16.57
N GLU A 76 9.20 1.05 17.68
CA GLU A 76 10.66 1.08 17.72
C GLU A 76 11.31 -0.28 17.44
N SER A 77 10.58 -1.40 17.57
CA SER A 77 11.10 -2.72 17.20
C SER A 77 11.28 -2.88 15.68
N ASN A 78 10.60 -2.05 14.89
CA ASN A 78 10.74 -2.01 13.43
C ASN A 78 11.92 -1.15 12.96
N LEU A 79 12.70 -0.52 13.87
CA LEU A 79 13.87 0.28 13.48
C LEU A 79 14.85 -0.57 12.69
N ASN A 80 15.27 -0.05 11.53
CA ASN A 80 16.26 -0.67 10.66
C ASN A 80 17.55 0.15 10.67
N GLU A 81 18.16 0.23 11.85
CA GLU A 81 19.38 0.97 12.12
C GLU A 81 20.33 0.13 12.96
N GLY A 82 21.63 0.24 12.70
CA GLY A 82 22.66 -0.28 13.58
C GLY A 82 22.71 0.50 14.88
N ALA A 83 23.25 -0.11 15.94
CA ALA A 83 23.48 0.56 17.23
C ALA A 83 24.42 1.78 17.12
N ASP A 84 25.20 1.86 16.05
CA ASP A 84 26.07 2.99 15.69
C ASP A 84 25.35 4.09 14.89
N GLY A 85 24.03 3.95 14.68
CA GLY A 85 23.22 4.84 13.84
C GLY A 85 23.39 4.60 12.34
N SER A 86 24.12 3.55 11.93
CA SER A 86 24.26 3.22 10.52
C SER A 86 22.94 2.71 9.94
N SER A 87 22.60 3.17 8.74
CA SER A 87 21.35 2.80 8.07
C SER A 87 21.51 2.81 6.55
N TRP A 88 20.55 2.21 5.85
CA TRP A 88 20.44 2.30 4.40
C TRP A 88 20.15 3.73 3.92
N ALA A 89 19.53 4.57 4.75
CA ALA A 89 19.46 6.01 4.53
C ALA A 89 20.45 6.74 5.46
N TYR A 90 21.22 7.66 4.89
CA TYR A 90 22.24 8.45 5.56
C TYR A 90 22.04 9.95 5.26
N ASP A 91 22.83 10.82 5.89
CA ASP A 91 22.65 12.29 5.82
C ASP A 91 21.20 12.73 6.07
N ARG A 92 20.61 12.13 7.10
CA ARG A 92 19.20 12.30 7.44
C ARG A 92 19.02 13.55 8.29
N GLY A 93 18.01 14.34 7.98
CA GLY A 93 17.66 15.52 8.75
C GLY A 93 16.17 15.82 8.66
N VAL A 94 15.66 16.55 9.66
CA VAL A 94 14.31 17.09 9.65
C VAL A 94 14.33 18.52 10.13
N THR A 95 13.53 19.35 9.48
CA THR A 95 13.33 20.74 9.86
C THR A 95 11.85 21.07 9.81
N GLN A 96 11.41 21.97 10.68
CA GLN A 96 10.07 22.54 10.61
C GLN A 96 10.18 24.05 10.46
N GLY A 97 9.59 24.57 9.38
CA GLY A 97 9.48 26.00 9.16
C GLY A 97 8.47 26.65 10.10
N SER A 98 8.58 27.96 10.29
CA SER A 98 7.63 28.77 11.07
C SER A 98 6.20 28.76 10.51
N ASN A 99 6.04 28.38 9.26
CA ASN A 99 4.77 28.15 8.56
C ASN A 99 4.12 26.79 8.87
N GLY A 100 4.68 26.02 9.80
CA GLY A 100 4.15 24.70 10.17
C GLY A 100 4.40 23.62 9.11
N ILE A 101 5.35 23.86 8.21
CA ILE A 101 5.76 22.89 7.19
C ILE A 101 6.92 22.05 7.74
N THR A 102 6.76 20.73 7.74
CA THR A 102 7.82 19.79 8.12
C THR A 102 8.47 19.22 6.87
N THR A 103 9.80 19.19 6.85
CA THR A 103 10.61 18.67 5.74
C THR A 103 11.60 17.66 6.28
N ILE A 104 11.59 16.45 5.74
CA ILE A 104 12.64 15.45 5.95
C ILE A 104 13.57 15.45 4.73
N CYS A 105 14.86 15.23 4.95
CA CYS A 105 15.84 15.04 3.89
C CYS A 105 16.74 13.85 4.23
N PHE A 106 17.16 13.11 3.21
CA PHE A 106 18.09 12.00 3.38
C PHE A 106 18.70 11.60 2.04
N SER A 107 19.83 10.90 2.13
CA SER A 107 20.51 10.24 1.02
C SER A 107 20.37 8.73 1.16
N ARG A 108 20.30 8.03 0.05
CA ARG A 108 20.44 6.57 0.02
C ARG A 108 21.27 6.13 -1.19
N ARG A 109 21.97 5.01 -1.06
CA ARG A 109 22.63 4.40 -2.23
C ARG A 109 21.57 3.76 -3.11
N LEU A 110 21.83 3.72 -4.43
CA LEU A 110 20.97 3.00 -5.38
C LEU A 110 20.99 1.50 -5.10
N ARG A 111 22.07 0.97 -4.51
CA ARG A 111 22.15 -0.39 -4.01
C ARG A 111 22.68 -0.39 -2.58
N ASP A 112 21.88 -0.89 -1.65
CA ASP A 112 22.25 -1.00 -0.24
C ASP A 112 21.61 -2.26 0.36
N ALA A 113 22.44 -3.19 0.84
CA ALA A 113 21.96 -4.45 1.40
C ALA A 113 21.28 -4.27 2.78
N ARG A 114 21.40 -3.09 3.39
CA ARG A 114 20.71 -2.74 4.64
C ARG A 114 19.24 -2.37 4.42
N ALA A 115 18.84 -2.00 3.21
CA ALA A 115 17.44 -1.84 2.84
C ALA A 115 16.87 -3.24 2.57
N THR A 116 15.82 -3.63 3.30
CA THR A 116 15.35 -5.01 3.30
C THR A 116 14.36 -5.28 2.17
N VAL A 117 13.48 -4.31 1.89
CA VAL A 117 12.44 -4.43 0.86
C VAL A 117 12.93 -3.91 -0.49
N SER A 118 13.75 -2.86 -0.46
CA SER A 118 14.22 -2.11 -1.62
C SER A 118 15.77 -2.10 -1.76
N PRO A 119 16.47 -3.25 -1.72
CA PRO A 119 17.93 -3.30 -1.71
C PRO A 119 18.60 -2.78 -3.00
N ASP A 120 17.87 -2.74 -4.13
CA ASP A 120 18.37 -2.30 -5.42
C ASP A 120 17.32 -1.47 -6.17
N LEU A 121 17.60 -0.18 -6.34
CA LEU A 121 16.77 0.78 -7.06
C LEU A 121 17.23 1.03 -8.50
N ARG A 122 18.33 0.42 -8.94
CA ARG A 122 18.97 0.76 -10.23
C ARG A 122 18.05 0.50 -11.43
N ALA A 123 17.26 -0.57 -11.36
CA ALA A 123 16.23 -0.82 -12.36
C ALA A 123 15.26 0.37 -12.46
N ALA A 124 14.71 0.81 -11.32
CA ALA A 124 13.75 1.91 -11.18
C ALA A 124 14.32 3.31 -11.43
N THR A 125 15.63 3.47 -11.60
CA THR A 125 16.25 4.75 -11.96
C THR A 125 16.75 4.78 -13.41
N GLY A 126 16.45 3.75 -14.20
CA GLY A 126 16.99 3.61 -15.55
C GLY A 126 18.51 3.36 -15.58
N ALA A 127 19.13 3.13 -14.42
CA ALA A 127 20.50 2.66 -14.29
C ALA A 127 20.51 1.15 -14.61
N VAL A 128 20.25 0.81 -15.88
CA VAL A 128 20.49 -0.53 -16.41
C VAL A 128 21.71 -0.40 -17.29
N GLY A 129 22.86 -0.81 -16.76
CA GLY A 129 24.09 -0.93 -17.53
C GLY A 129 23.79 -1.71 -18.82
N GLY A 130 24.34 -1.24 -19.94
CA GLY A 130 24.26 -1.91 -21.24
C GLY A 130 24.94 -3.27 -21.21
N GLY A 131 24.32 -4.24 -20.55
CA GLY A 131 24.69 -5.64 -20.63
C GLY A 131 24.33 -6.12 -22.03
N ALA A 132 25.34 -6.49 -22.80
CA ALA A 132 25.19 -7.14 -24.09
C ALA A 132 24.12 -8.24 -23.98
N SER A 133 23.10 -8.13 -24.83
CA SER A 133 22.07 -9.14 -25.01
C SER A 133 22.73 -10.46 -25.42
N ALA A 134 22.91 -11.36 -24.45
CA ALA A 134 23.16 -12.76 -24.69
C ALA A 134 21.84 -13.53 -24.44
N GLY A 135 21.27 -14.08 -25.50
CA GLY A 135 20.22 -15.09 -25.41
C GLY A 135 18.79 -14.55 -25.31
N GLY A 136 18.06 -14.64 -26.41
CA GLY A 136 16.66 -14.22 -26.51
C GLY A 136 15.72 -14.95 -25.55
N ARG A 137 14.79 -14.15 -24.98
CA ARG A 137 13.45 -14.46 -24.41
C ARG A 137 13.04 -13.51 -23.29
N ARG A 138 13.93 -12.61 -22.84
CA ARG A 138 13.66 -11.62 -21.78
C ARG A 138 13.41 -10.18 -22.27
N ARG A 139 13.00 -10.02 -23.54
CA ARG A 139 12.83 -8.71 -24.19
C ARG A 139 11.36 -8.31 -24.36
N LEU A 140 10.51 -8.70 -23.41
CA LEU A 140 9.10 -8.27 -23.31
C LEU A 140 8.76 -7.68 -21.93
N GLN A 141 9.74 -7.59 -21.02
CA GLN A 141 9.57 -7.01 -19.67
C GLN A 141 10.51 -5.83 -19.43
N GLN A 142 11.04 -5.22 -20.50
CA GLN A 142 12.00 -4.12 -20.43
C GLN A 142 11.43 -2.80 -21.00
N ASP A 143 10.12 -2.75 -21.28
CA ASP A 143 9.39 -1.54 -21.69
C ASP A 143 8.37 -1.06 -20.63
N VAL A 144 8.38 -1.66 -19.43
CA VAL A 144 7.70 -1.03 -18.30
C VAL A 144 8.65 0.04 -17.80
N ALA A 145 8.34 1.32 -18.08
CA ALA A 145 9.03 2.47 -17.51
C ALA A 145 9.36 2.15 -16.05
N ALA A 146 10.65 2.09 -15.75
CA ALA A 146 11.07 1.57 -14.47
C ALA A 146 10.81 2.65 -13.42
N THR A 147 9.67 2.56 -12.77
CA THR A 147 9.20 3.54 -11.80
C THR A 147 9.58 3.13 -10.39
N LEU A 148 9.98 4.09 -9.57
CA LEU A 148 10.14 3.95 -8.14
C LEU A 148 8.77 3.88 -7.47
N GLY A 149 8.52 2.80 -6.73
CA GLY A 149 7.32 2.66 -5.92
C GLY A 149 7.48 3.33 -4.56
N LEU A 150 6.64 4.32 -4.26
CA LEU A 150 6.74 5.12 -3.05
C LEU A 150 5.42 5.16 -2.29
N ASN A 151 5.51 5.05 -0.96
CA ASN A 151 4.44 5.37 -0.03
C ASN A 151 4.75 6.68 0.68
N TRP A 152 3.72 7.42 1.06
CA TRP A 152 3.84 8.59 1.91
C TRP A 152 2.81 8.55 3.01
N ALA A 153 3.15 9.13 4.16
CA ALA A 153 2.22 9.36 5.26
C ALA A 153 2.61 10.61 6.04
N VAL A 154 1.62 11.34 6.54
CA VAL A 154 1.81 12.58 7.28
C VAL A 154 0.84 12.67 8.46
N SER A 155 1.23 13.41 9.50
CA SER A 155 0.36 13.67 10.65
C SER A 155 0.71 14.99 11.32
N ASN A 156 -0.24 15.55 12.06
CA ASN A 156 0.02 16.69 12.95
C ASN A 156 0.59 16.25 14.31
N ASN A 157 0.62 14.95 14.59
CA ASN A 157 1.21 14.41 15.81
C ASN A 157 2.71 14.15 15.64
N LYS A 158 3.47 14.41 16.72
CA LYS A 158 4.92 14.19 16.82
C LYS A 158 5.20 12.85 17.49
N GLY A 159 4.82 11.76 16.83
CA GLY A 159 4.97 10.40 17.34
C GLY A 159 4.56 9.35 16.32
N LEU A 160 4.90 8.10 16.62
CA LEU A 160 4.45 6.94 15.85
C LEU A 160 2.95 6.73 16.13
N VAL A 161 2.13 7.34 15.28
CA VAL A 161 0.66 7.23 15.35
C VAL A 161 0.09 6.86 13.99
N GLN A 162 -1.01 6.11 14.03
CA GLN A 162 -1.75 5.72 12.84
C GLN A 162 -2.19 6.97 12.05
N HIS A 163 -1.89 6.98 10.76
CA HIS A 163 -2.39 7.98 9.82
C HIS A 163 -3.81 7.62 9.37
N THR A 164 -4.55 8.60 8.85
CA THR A 164 -5.84 8.34 8.19
C THR A 164 -5.64 8.10 6.70
N THR A 165 -6.63 7.52 6.03
CA THR A 165 -6.61 7.28 4.58
C THR A 165 -6.50 8.54 3.71
N ARG A 166 -6.69 9.74 4.31
CA ARG A 166 -6.51 11.02 3.61
C ARG A 166 -5.10 11.58 3.72
N ASN A 167 -4.34 11.12 4.72
CA ASN A 167 -3.01 11.60 5.04
C ASN A 167 -1.95 10.53 4.77
N SER A 168 -2.28 9.56 3.92
CA SER A 168 -1.34 8.58 3.41
C SER A 168 -1.74 8.15 2.01
N GLY A 169 -0.81 7.54 1.30
CA GLY A 169 -1.05 6.99 -0.02
C GLY A 169 0.22 6.42 -0.62
N GLY A 170 0.11 6.01 -1.87
CA GLY A 170 1.25 5.57 -2.67
C GLY A 170 1.19 6.11 -4.09
N PHE A 171 2.36 6.25 -4.68
CA PHE A 171 2.53 6.69 -6.06
C PHE A 171 3.74 6.00 -6.69
N ARG A 172 3.77 6.02 -8.01
CA ARG A 172 4.92 5.59 -8.81
C ARG A 172 5.60 6.81 -9.40
N LEU A 173 6.91 6.88 -9.26
CA LEU A 173 7.74 7.96 -9.79
C LEU A 173 8.66 7.42 -10.87
N ASP A 174 8.53 7.91 -12.10
CA ASP A 174 9.55 7.76 -13.12
C ASP A 174 10.67 8.78 -12.86
N VAL A 175 11.81 8.32 -12.39
CA VAL A 175 12.95 9.19 -12.05
C VAL A 175 13.60 9.79 -13.30
N SER A 176 13.43 9.18 -14.48
CA SER A 176 14.02 9.66 -15.72
C SER A 176 13.24 10.81 -16.36
N SER A 177 11.91 10.78 -16.26
CA SER A 177 11.03 11.83 -16.77
C SER A 177 10.52 12.80 -15.69
N GLY A 178 10.63 12.42 -14.41
CA GLY A 178 10.02 13.13 -13.30
C GLY A 178 8.49 12.95 -13.20
N ALA A 179 7.90 12.11 -14.05
CA ALA A 179 6.46 11.86 -14.03
C ALA A 179 6.08 11.04 -12.79
N ALA A 180 5.09 11.52 -12.04
CA ALA A 180 4.49 10.79 -10.94
C ALA A 180 3.06 10.37 -11.31
N GLY A 181 2.70 9.13 -11.00
CA GLY A 181 1.35 8.60 -11.14
C GLY A 181 0.85 8.03 -9.83
N ASP A 182 -0.30 8.48 -9.37
CA ASP A 182 -0.92 7.98 -8.14
C ASP A 182 -1.26 6.49 -8.29
N VAL A 183 -1.05 5.72 -7.22
CA VAL A 183 -1.61 4.38 -7.15
C VAL A 183 -3.02 4.52 -6.60
N ALA A 184 -4.00 4.05 -7.38
CA ALA A 184 -5.38 4.02 -6.94
C ALA A 184 -5.46 3.33 -5.56
N SER A 185 -5.98 4.04 -4.57
CA SER A 185 -6.27 3.47 -3.26
C SER A 185 -7.16 2.23 -3.45
N SER A 186 -6.84 1.13 -2.76
CA SER A 186 -7.70 -0.05 -2.82
C SER A 186 -9.10 0.36 -2.42
N ASN A 187 -10.10 0.03 -3.23
CA ASN A 187 -11.50 0.41 -2.98
C ASN A 187 -12.12 -0.42 -1.84
N THR A 188 -11.32 -0.76 -0.83
CA THR A 188 -11.65 -1.62 0.30
C THR A 188 -12.90 -1.09 1.01
N GLN A 189 -12.98 0.22 1.24
CA GLN A 189 -14.16 0.84 1.86
C GLN A 189 -15.44 0.63 1.03
N HIS A 190 -15.35 0.69 -0.30
CA HIS A 190 -16.50 0.41 -1.15
C HIS A 190 -16.95 -1.06 -1.01
N TRP A 191 -16.01 -2.00 -0.97
CA TRP A 191 -16.34 -3.42 -0.79
C TRP A 191 -16.87 -3.75 0.60
N ILE A 192 -16.37 -3.08 1.66
CA ILE A 192 -16.95 -3.14 3.01
C ILE A 192 -18.41 -2.67 2.99
N ASN A 193 -18.68 -1.53 2.32
CA ASN A 193 -20.04 -1.01 2.21
C ASN A 193 -20.96 -1.97 1.42
N VAL A 194 -20.48 -2.56 0.32
CA VAL A 194 -21.23 -3.55 -0.48
C VAL A 194 -21.56 -4.77 0.36
N HIS A 195 -20.59 -5.34 1.09
CA HIS A 195 -20.83 -6.46 2.01
C HIS A 195 -21.87 -6.09 3.08
N GLY A 196 -21.69 -4.95 3.75
CA GLY A 196 -22.59 -4.49 4.80
C GLY A 196 -24.04 -4.29 4.32
N VAL A 197 -24.23 -3.69 3.14
CA VAL A 197 -25.57 -3.51 2.55
C VAL A 197 -26.20 -4.86 2.18
N LEU A 198 -25.44 -5.78 1.59
CA LEU A 198 -25.93 -7.13 1.29
C LEU A 198 -26.38 -7.88 2.56
N MET A 199 -25.61 -7.78 3.64
CA MET A 199 -25.95 -8.39 4.93
C MET A 199 -27.18 -7.74 5.57
N ALA A 200 -27.28 -6.40 5.54
CA ALA A 200 -28.43 -5.69 6.07
C ALA A 200 -29.72 -6.05 5.31
N VAL A 201 -29.67 -6.16 3.98
CA VAL A 201 -30.83 -6.53 3.16
C VAL A 201 -31.20 -8.01 3.35
N ALA A 202 -30.23 -8.92 3.34
CA ALA A 202 -30.51 -10.34 3.53
C ALA A 202 -31.04 -10.61 4.94
N TRP A 203 -30.28 -10.21 5.96
CA TRP A 203 -30.52 -10.61 7.34
C TRP A 203 -31.48 -9.68 8.07
N GLY A 204 -31.46 -8.38 7.78
CA GLY A 204 -32.33 -7.38 8.43
C GLY A 204 -33.70 -7.24 7.78
N LEU A 205 -33.85 -7.60 6.50
CA LEU A 205 -35.10 -7.40 5.75
C LEU A 205 -35.66 -8.71 5.17
N LEU A 206 -34.95 -9.37 4.24
CA LEU A 206 -35.51 -10.47 3.46
C LEU A 206 -35.83 -11.73 4.29
N LEU A 207 -34.87 -12.21 5.10
CA LEU A 207 -35.08 -13.42 5.92
C LEU A 207 -36.16 -13.22 7.00
N PRO A 208 -36.19 -12.11 7.77
CA PRO A 208 -37.26 -11.86 8.73
C PRO A 208 -38.62 -11.63 8.05
N LEU A 209 -38.67 -10.91 6.93
CA LEU A 209 -39.93 -10.69 6.21
C LEU A 209 -40.47 -12.02 5.64
N GLY A 210 -39.58 -12.91 5.20
CA GLY A 210 -39.92 -14.27 4.81
C GLY A 210 -40.63 -15.05 5.92
N THR A 211 -40.20 -14.96 7.18
CA THR A 211 -40.83 -15.68 8.31
C THR A 211 -42.10 -15.00 8.82
N LEU A 212 -42.23 -13.68 8.66
CA LEU A 212 -43.43 -12.93 9.02
C LEU A 212 -44.62 -13.22 8.09
N LEU A 213 -44.38 -13.51 6.81
CA LEU A 213 -45.45 -13.77 5.83
C LEU A 213 -46.35 -14.98 6.19
N PRO A 214 -45.81 -16.15 6.60
CA PRO A 214 -46.61 -17.22 7.18
C PRO A 214 -47.32 -16.83 8.48
N ALA A 215 -46.66 -16.06 9.35
CA ALA A 215 -47.23 -15.63 10.62
C ALA A 215 -48.47 -14.73 10.43
N HIS A 216 -48.47 -13.93 9.36
CA HIS A 216 -49.57 -13.06 8.96
C HIS A 216 -50.41 -13.60 7.80
N ARG A 217 -50.46 -14.93 7.61
CA ARG A 217 -51.24 -15.59 6.54
C ARG A 217 -52.70 -15.12 6.43
N TRP A 218 -53.29 -14.68 7.55
CA TRP A 218 -54.66 -14.16 7.64
C TRP A 218 -54.89 -12.89 6.82
N ILE A 219 -53.85 -12.07 6.62
CA ILE A 219 -53.91 -10.83 5.82
C ILE A 219 -54.00 -11.14 4.32
N LEU A 220 -53.37 -12.23 3.89
CA LEU A 220 -53.30 -12.64 2.48
C LEU A 220 -54.45 -13.58 2.08
N GLY A 221 -55.30 -13.98 3.02
CA GLY A 221 -56.47 -14.83 2.81
C GLY A 221 -56.17 -16.18 2.13
N ASP A 222 -57.22 -16.80 1.58
CA ASP A 222 -57.14 -18.06 0.81
C ASP A 222 -56.79 -17.83 -0.67
N THR A 223 -56.06 -16.75 -0.96
CA THR A 223 -55.66 -16.41 -2.32
C THR A 223 -54.69 -17.48 -2.83
N LYS A 224 -55.05 -18.15 -3.92
CA LYS A 224 -54.26 -19.21 -4.56
C LYS A 224 -53.70 -18.71 -5.89
N ALA A 225 -52.41 -18.90 -6.09
CA ALA A 225 -51.74 -18.67 -7.36
C ALA A 225 -51.06 -19.97 -7.79
N GLY A 226 -51.36 -20.44 -9.01
CA GLY A 226 -50.79 -21.69 -9.53
C GLY A 226 -51.06 -22.92 -8.65
N GLY A 227 -52.22 -22.98 -7.99
CA GLY A 227 -52.61 -24.09 -7.11
C GLY A 227 -51.99 -24.08 -5.72
N LYS A 228 -51.10 -23.13 -5.39
CA LYS A 228 -50.49 -22.98 -4.06
C LYS A 228 -50.99 -21.69 -3.39
N HIS A 229 -51.02 -21.67 -2.06
CA HIS A 229 -51.36 -20.45 -1.33
C HIS A 229 -50.29 -19.36 -1.53
N VAL A 230 -50.72 -18.13 -1.79
CA VAL A 230 -49.83 -17.00 -2.09
C VAL A 230 -48.83 -16.73 -0.96
N TRP A 231 -49.25 -16.84 0.31
CA TRP A 231 -48.34 -16.68 1.46
C TRP A 231 -47.16 -17.67 1.42
N PHE A 232 -47.38 -18.88 0.93
CA PHE A 232 -46.35 -19.92 0.85
C PHE A 232 -45.35 -19.63 -0.28
N LEU A 233 -45.84 -19.15 -1.43
CA LEU A 233 -44.99 -18.73 -2.53
C LEU A 233 -44.15 -17.50 -2.17
N LEU A 234 -44.75 -16.53 -1.47
CA LEU A 234 -44.01 -15.36 -0.96
C LEU A 234 -42.98 -15.77 0.09
N HIS A 235 -43.34 -16.61 1.07
CA HIS A 235 -42.39 -17.15 2.04
C HIS A 235 -41.18 -17.80 1.36
N LEU A 236 -41.44 -18.68 0.38
CA LEU A 236 -40.42 -19.37 -0.38
C LEU A 236 -39.54 -18.38 -1.16
N GLY A 237 -40.16 -17.40 -1.83
CA GLY A 237 -39.44 -16.37 -2.58
C GLY A 237 -38.52 -15.53 -1.71
N PHE A 238 -39.03 -15.00 -0.59
CA PHE A 238 -38.24 -14.19 0.34
C PHE A 238 -37.11 -15.00 1.00
N GLN A 239 -37.34 -16.28 1.35
CA GLN A 239 -36.29 -17.11 1.93
C GLN A 239 -35.18 -17.48 0.93
N TRP A 240 -35.54 -17.91 -0.28
CA TRP A 240 -34.53 -18.25 -1.29
C TRP A 240 -33.73 -17.03 -1.75
N THR A 241 -34.41 -15.89 -1.96
CA THR A 241 -33.72 -14.64 -2.32
C THR A 241 -32.86 -14.13 -1.17
N GLY A 242 -33.34 -14.17 0.08
CA GLY A 242 -32.58 -13.82 1.27
C GLY A 242 -31.32 -14.67 1.44
N ILE A 243 -31.42 -16.00 1.28
CA ILE A 243 -30.27 -16.91 1.34
C ILE A 243 -29.27 -16.62 0.22
N LEU A 244 -29.73 -16.38 -1.01
CA LEU A 244 -28.85 -16.08 -2.14
C LEU A 244 -28.08 -14.77 -1.92
N VAL A 245 -28.76 -13.72 -1.48
CA VAL A 245 -28.13 -12.42 -1.16
C VAL A 245 -27.15 -12.55 0.02
N PHE A 246 -27.48 -13.37 1.03
CA PHE A 246 -26.60 -13.67 2.15
C PHE A 246 -25.31 -14.36 1.70
N VAL A 247 -25.41 -15.41 0.89
CA VAL A 247 -24.26 -16.12 0.31
C VAL A 247 -23.42 -15.16 -0.54
N ALA A 248 -24.05 -14.34 -1.38
CA ALA A 248 -23.34 -13.35 -2.18
C ALA A 248 -22.57 -12.33 -1.31
N GLY A 249 -23.15 -11.88 -0.20
CA GLY A 249 -22.47 -11.02 0.76
C GLY A 249 -21.21 -11.66 1.35
N PHE A 250 -21.25 -12.95 1.69
CA PHE A 250 -20.08 -13.68 2.19
C PHE A 250 -19.03 -13.88 1.11
N VAL A 251 -19.43 -14.23 -0.12
CA VAL A 251 -18.52 -14.36 -1.26
C VAL A 251 -17.79 -13.04 -1.52
N VAL A 252 -18.48 -11.89 -1.46
CA VAL A 252 -17.84 -10.57 -1.59
C VAL A 252 -16.79 -10.36 -0.50
N ALA A 253 -17.07 -10.76 0.75
CA ALA A 253 -16.09 -10.65 1.82
C ALA A 253 -14.86 -11.54 1.55
N PHE A 254 -15.04 -12.84 1.28
CA PHE A 254 -13.91 -13.74 1.00
C PHE A 254 -13.11 -13.37 -0.23
N VAL A 255 -13.72 -12.78 -1.27
CA VAL A 255 -12.99 -12.47 -2.52
C VAL A 255 -12.36 -11.08 -2.50
N LYS A 256 -12.90 -10.13 -1.72
CA LYS A 256 -12.49 -8.71 -1.77
C LYS A 256 -11.94 -8.17 -0.46
N LEU A 257 -12.10 -8.91 0.64
CA LEU A 257 -11.66 -8.50 1.98
C LEU A 257 -10.67 -9.50 2.62
N ASP A 258 -10.51 -10.73 2.10
CA ASP A 258 -9.50 -11.70 2.63
C ASP A 258 -8.05 -11.19 2.54
N ASP A 259 -7.77 -10.28 1.61
CA ASP A 259 -6.46 -9.65 1.50
C ASP A 259 -6.10 -8.79 2.75
N LEU A 260 -7.04 -8.55 3.65
CA LEU A 260 -6.82 -7.78 4.89
C LEU A 260 -6.34 -8.64 6.08
N ASP A 261 -6.46 -9.97 6.03
CA ASP A 261 -6.22 -10.82 7.23
C ASP A 261 -5.14 -11.91 7.02
N MET A 262 -4.61 -12.08 5.80
CA MET A 262 -3.61 -13.12 5.48
C MET A 262 -2.15 -12.62 5.49
N GLY A 263 -1.87 -11.49 6.16
CA GLY A 263 -0.50 -11.08 6.50
C GLY A 263 0.07 -11.79 7.74
N GLY A 264 -0.76 -12.58 8.43
CA GLY A 264 -0.41 -13.29 9.66
C GLY A 264 -0.15 -14.79 9.46
N GLU A 265 0.68 -15.23 8.51
CA GLU A 265 1.14 -16.62 8.51
C GLU A 265 2.46 -16.79 9.28
N VAL A 266 2.26 -17.21 10.53
CA VAL A 266 3.08 -18.10 11.34
C VAL A 266 3.93 -19.02 10.46
N ARG A 267 5.22 -18.68 10.30
CA ARG A 267 6.21 -19.61 9.75
C ARG A 267 6.45 -20.71 10.78
N ALA A 268 5.63 -21.76 10.72
CA ALA A 268 5.83 -22.99 11.45
C ALA A 268 7.26 -23.49 11.20
N ARG A 269 8.07 -23.49 12.26
CA ARG A 269 9.37 -24.17 12.30
C ARG A 269 9.15 -25.64 11.96
N ARG A 270 9.51 -26.04 10.73
CA ARG A 270 9.87 -27.43 10.47
C ARG A 270 11.34 -27.60 10.86
N ARG A 271 11.49 -28.45 11.87
CA ARG A 271 12.66 -29.19 12.38
C ARG A 271 13.97 -28.96 11.65
#